data_AF-X1QS89-F1
#
_entry.id   AF-X1QS89-F1
#
_cell.length_a   1.000
_cell.length_b   1.000
_cell.length_c   1.000
_cell.angle_alpha   90.00
_cell.angle_beta   90.00
_cell.angle_gamma   90.00
#
_symmetry.space_group_name_H-M   'P 1'
#
loop_
_entity.id
_entity.type
_entity.pdbx_description
1 polymer ?
#
loop_
_entity_poly.entity_id
_entity_poly.type
_entity_poly.pdbx_seq_one_letter_code
_entity_poly.pdbx_strand_id
1 'polypeptide(L)' 'MTESPINAPPSSPGLESELLKFRVPEVEDIEVVLVRLDDGTIVARTAAELEAEGPPKEG' A
#
# COMPACT_ATOMS: atom_id res chain seq x y z
N MET A 1 -30.91 46.66 -36.15
CA MET A 1 -30.16 46.63 -34.87
C MET A 1 -29.94 45.15 -34.55
N THR A 2 -28.72 44.66 -34.73
CA THR A 2 -28.37 43.24 -34.62
C THR A 2 -28.03 42.92 -33.18
N GLU A 3 -28.83 42.05 -32.58
CA GLU A 3 -28.65 41.56 -31.21
C GLU A 3 -27.32 40.80 -31.09
N SER A 4 -26.52 41.14 -30.07
CA SER A 4 -25.19 40.55 -29.86
C SER A 4 -25.33 39.13 -29.29
N PRO A 5 -24.46 38.17 -29.65
CA PRO A 5 -24.58 36.82 -29.14
C PRO A 5 -24.21 36.79 -27.65
N ILE A 6 -25.07 36.15 -26.85
CA ILE A 6 -24.84 35.84 -25.45
C ILE A 6 -23.58 34.97 -25.35
N ASN A 7 -22.52 35.55 -24.81
CA ASN A 7 -21.29 34.84 -24.46
C ASN A 7 -21.57 34.11 -23.14
N ALA A 8 -22.29 33.00 -23.22
CA ALA A 8 -22.43 32.10 -22.07
C ALA A 8 -21.06 31.46 -21.83
N PRO A 9 -20.49 31.54 -20.61
CA PRO A 9 -19.28 30.78 -20.29
C PRO A 9 -19.58 29.29 -20.54
N PRO A 10 -18.61 28.51 -21.07
CA PRO A 10 -18.83 27.08 -21.24
C PRO A 10 -19.21 26.52 -19.88
N SER A 11 -20.37 25.87 -19.79
CA SER A 11 -20.80 25.17 -18.59
C SER A 11 -19.64 24.31 -18.13
N SER A 12 -19.03 24.71 -17.02
CA SER A 12 -18.01 23.91 -16.36
C SER A 12 -18.62 22.52 -16.20
N PRO A 13 -17.99 21.45 -16.70
CA PRO A 13 -18.54 20.11 -16.54
C PRO A 13 -18.81 19.93 -15.05
N GLY A 14 -20.06 19.52 -14.76
CA GLY A 14 -20.58 19.48 -13.42
C GLY A 14 -19.62 18.74 -12.51
N LEU A 15 -19.52 19.22 -11.27
CA LEU A 15 -18.89 18.57 -10.13
C LEU A 15 -19.62 17.25 -9.77
N GLU A 16 -20.05 16.46 -10.76
CA GLU A 16 -20.09 15.00 -10.64
C GLU A 16 -18.64 14.57 -10.50
N SER A 17 -18.13 14.87 -9.31
CA SER A 17 -16.82 14.54 -8.83
C SER A 17 -16.80 13.03 -8.92
N GLU A 18 -16.29 12.48 -10.02
CA GLU A 18 -15.86 11.11 -10.08
C GLU A 18 -14.97 10.95 -8.85
N LEU A 19 -15.54 10.37 -7.80
CA LEU A 19 -14.88 10.19 -6.51
C LEU A 19 -13.48 9.72 -6.84
N LEU A 20 -12.45 10.50 -6.47
CA LEU A 20 -11.05 10.17 -6.76
C LEU A 20 -10.85 8.68 -6.45
N LYS A 21 -10.73 7.85 -7.49
CA LYS A 21 -10.68 6.39 -7.33
C LYS A 21 -9.28 6.02 -6.91
N PHE A 22 -9.05 5.94 -5.60
CA PHE A 22 -7.79 5.44 -5.07
C PHE A 22 -7.81 3.90 -5.13
N ARG A 23 -6.83 3.30 -5.80
CA ARG A 23 -6.61 1.85 -5.73
C ARG A 23 -5.97 1.56 -4.37
N VAL A 24 -6.69 0.86 -3.51
CA VAL A 24 -6.13 0.35 -2.25
C VAL A 24 -5.13 -0.76 -2.61
N PRO A 25 -3.88 -0.71 -2.10
CA PRO A 25 -2.95 -1.80 -2.32
C PRO A 25 -3.48 -3.08 -1.65
N GLU A 26 -3.34 -4.20 -2.35
CA GLU A 26 -3.56 -5.51 -1.75
C GLU A 26 -2.40 -5.78 -0.78
N VAL A 27 -2.73 -6.16 0.45
CA VAL A 27 -1.76 -6.50 1.49
C VAL A 27 -2.00 -7.95 1.86
N GLU A 28 -0.94 -8.75 1.88
CA GLU A 28 -0.98 -10.14 2.31
C GLU A 28 -0.62 -10.24 3.79
N ASP A 29 -1.36 -11.06 4.53
CA ASP A 29 -0.99 -11.45 5.88
C ASP A 29 0.19 -12.43 5.81
N ILE A 30 1.24 -12.16 6.58
CA ILE A 30 2.45 -12.99 6.61
C ILE A 30 2.63 -13.51 8.03
N GLU A 31 2.81 -14.83 8.15
CA GLU A 31 3.14 -15.46 9.43
C GLU A 31 4.61 -15.20 9.78
N VAL A 32 4.82 -14.66 10.99
CA VAL A 32 6.14 -14.38 11.54
C VAL A 32 6.25 -14.99 12.93
N VAL A 33 7.45 -15.45 13.26
CA VAL A 33 7.81 -15.91 14.60
C VAL A 33 8.83 -14.97 15.22
N LEU A 34 8.77 -14.82 16.54
CA LEU A 34 9.76 -14.05 17.29
C LEU A 34 10.85 -14.99 17.81
N VAL A 35 12.09 -14.70 17.45
CA VAL A 35 13.26 -15.48 17.87
C VAL A 35 14.12 -14.62 18.79
N ARG A 36 14.53 -15.18 19.92
CA ARG A 36 15.56 -14.58 20.77
C ARG A 36 16.92 -15.14 20.37
N LEU A 37 17.83 -14.24 20.00
CA LEU A 37 19.22 -14.56 19.70
C LEU A 37 20.06 -14.69 20.98
N ASP A 38 21.25 -15.26 20.85
CA ASP A 38 22.17 -15.51 21.97
C ASP A 38 22.64 -14.22 22.67
N ASP A 39 22.68 -13.10 21.95
CA ASP A 39 23.01 -11.79 22.50
C ASP A 39 21.82 -11.12 23.24
N GLY A 40 20.67 -11.80 23.31
CA GLY A 40 19.44 -11.32 23.94
C GLY A 40 18.54 -10.49 23.03
N THR A 41 18.95 -10.21 21.79
CA THR A 41 18.13 -9.49 20.80
C THR A 41 16.91 -10.32 20.39
N ILE A 42 15.75 -9.68 20.21
CA ILE A 42 14.55 -10.32 19.68
C ILE A 42 14.33 -9.85 18.24
N VAL A 43 14.26 -10.80 17.31
CA VAL A 43 14.02 -10.55 15.88
C VAL A 43 12.74 -11.25 15.42
N ALA A 44 12.03 -10.65 14.47
CA ALA A 44 10.93 -11.30 13.76
C ALA A 44 11.48 -11.97 12.50
N ARG A 45 11.13 -13.23 12.29
CA ARG A 45 11.53 -14.02 11.11
C ARG A 45 10.32 -14.70 10.49
N THR A 46 10.32 -14.78 9.17
CA THR A 46 9.39 -15.59 8.38
C THR A 46 9.88 -17.03 8.27
N ALA A 47 9.00 -17.96 7.91
CA ALA A 47 9.38 -19.36 7.67
C ALA A 47 10.47 -19.49 6.60
N ALA A 48 10.36 -18.72 5.50
CA ALA A 48 11.34 -18.74 4.40
C ALA A 48 12.73 -18.27 4.84
N GLU A 49 12.82 -17.28 5.73
CA GLU A 49 14.10 -16.81 6.27
C GLU A 49 14.76 -17.87 7.16
N LEU A 50 13.97 -18.60 7.96
CA LEU A 50 14.47 -19.67 8.83
C LEU A 50 14.98 -20.87 8.03
N GLU A 51 14.30 -21.23 6.94
CA GLU A 51 14.75 -22.30 6.04
C GLU A 51 16.07 -21.93 5.33
N ALA A 52 16.28 -20.64 5.03
CA ALA A 52 17.49 -20.16 4.38
C ALA A 52 18.71 -20.10 5.32
N GLU A 53 18.51 -19.86 6.63
CA GLU A 53 19.60 -19.82 7.62
C GLU A 53 20.14 -21.22 7.99
N GLY A 54 19.44 -22.30 7.62
CA GLY A 54 19.81 -23.67 7.93
C GLY A 54 19.68 -24.01 9.43
N PRO A 55 19.78 -25.29 9.82
CA PRO A 55 19.64 -25.66 11.23
C PRO A 55 20.72 -24.97 12.08
N PRO A 56 20.40 -24.57 13.32
CA PRO A 56 21.39 -23.99 14.21
C PRO A 56 22.57 -24.96 14.33
N LYS A 57 23.78 -24.44 14.16
CA LYS A 57 24.99 -25.21 14.43
C LYS A 57 25.02 -25.49 15.92
N GLU A 58 24.62 -26.70 16.33
CA GLU A 58 24.90 -27.22 17.65
C GLU A 58 26.42 -27.21 17.85
N GLY A 59 26.87 -26.42 18.83
CA GLY A 59 28.24 -26.40 19.34
C GLY A 59 28.34 -27.15 20.65
#